data_AF-A0A2W6SUJ3-F1
#
_entry.id   AF-A0A2W6SUJ3-F1
#
_cell.length_a   1.000
_cell.length_b   1.000
_cell.length_c   1.000
_cell.angle_alpha   90.00
_cell.angle_beta   90.00
_cell.angle_gamma   90.00
#
_symmetry.space_group_name_H-M   'P 1'
#
loop_
_entity.id
_entity.type
_entity.pdbx_description
1 polymer ?
#
loop_
_entity_poly.entity_id
_entity_poly.type
_entity_poly.pdbx_seq_one_letter_code
_entity_poly.pdbx_strand_id
1 'polypeptide(L)'
;MRKFLLTLTITGSVFLYGQTQTIFTENFDALTNGNLATDVTGTTAGQNSWYIYQGAAADYQVTTIDASHGKSLNLTTGAGAPPASGANTNNRYAYKTISTTANASNNLVRAKMDIYTGAATGKGRVGIQLYSSTAAIGGIVYDYETKKVYGQARVSVVADPTQTGTLTLTLGTETFPANSW
;
A
#
# COMPACT_ATOMS: atom_id res chain seq x y z
N MET A 1 -37.08 39.23 5.15
CA MET A 1 -36.43 38.64 3.96
C MET A 1 -34.89 38.61 4.09
N ARG A 2 -34.19 39.73 4.35
CA ARG A 2 -32.71 39.74 4.53
C ARG A 2 -32.18 38.80 5.64
N LYS A 3 -32.94 38.66 6.74
CA LYS A 3 -32.57 37.76 7.85
C LYS A 3 -32.73 36.26 7.52
N PHE A 4 -33.56 35.91 6.53
CA PHE A 4 -33.75 34.50 6.10
C PHE A 4 -32.65 34.05 5.12
N LEU A 5 -32.12 34.96 4.28
CA LEU A 5 -31.00 34.64 3.39
C LEU A 5 -29.71 34.35 4.16
N LEU A 6 -29.47 35.04 5.28
CA LEU A 6 -28.27 34.87 6.09
C LEU A 6 -28.26 33.51 6.82
N THR A 7 -29.43 33.01 7.26
CA THR A 7 -29.53 31.70 7.90
C THR A 7 -29.33 30.55 6.91
N LEU A 8 -29.73 30.71 5.65
CA LEU A 8 -29.57 29.69 4.60
C LEU A 8 -28.12 29.56 4.11
N THR A 9 -27.33 30.64 4.18
CA THR A 9 -25.91 30.62 3.79
C THR A 9 -25.01 29.96 4.85
N ILE A 10 -25.39 30.03 6.12
CA ILE A 10 -24.64 29.40 7.22
C ILE A 10 -24.94 27.90 7.34
N THR A 11 -26.15 27.44 7.00
CA THR A 11 -26.46 25.99 6.94
C THR A 11 -25.90 25.30 5.69
N GLY A 12 -25.70 26.01 4.59
CA GLY A 12 -25.08 25.45 3.37
C GLY A 12 -23.57 25.21 3.47
N SER A 13 -22.86 25.92 4.35
CA SER A 13 -21.40 25.81 4.50
C SER A 13 -20.96 24.58 5.32
N VAL A 14 -21.88 23.94 6.04
CA VAL A 14 -21.62 22.73 6.85
C VAL A 14 -21.59 21.45 5.99
N PHE A 15 -21.95 21.52 4.71
CA PHE A 15 -21.92 20.36 3.79
C PHE A 15 -20.66 20.27 2.91
N LEU A 16 -19.68 21.16 3.12
CA LEU A 16 -18.43 21.20 2.36
C LEU A 16 -17.26 20.44 3.04
N TYR A 17 -17.53 19.66 4.08
CA TYR A 17 -16.54 18.68 4.53
C TYR A 17 -16.33 17.69 3.40
N GLY A 18 -15.15 17.73 2.78
CA GLY A 18 -14.83 16.96 1.57
C GLY A 18 -15.29 15.52 1.70
N GLN A 19 -16.02 15.05 0.70
CA GLN A 19 -16.54 13.69 0.63
C GLN A 19 -15.35 12.72 0.69
N THR A 20 -15.06 12.19 1.87
CA THR A 20 -14.06 11.15 2.08
C THR A 20 -14.76 9.81 1.95
N GLN A 21 -14.22 8.94 1.11
CA GLN A 21 -14.71 7.59 0.93
C GLN A 21 -13.61 6.63 1.33
N THR A 22 -13.92 5.72 2.26
CA THR A 22 -13.03 4.60 2.55
C THR A 22 -13.03 3.66 1.38
N ILE A 23 -11.88 3.56 0.72
CA ILE A 23 -11.67 2.69 -0.44
C ILE A 23 -11.26 1.28 0.00
N PHE A 24 -10.49 1.21 1.09
CA PHE A 24 -9.92 -0.02 1.60
C PHE A 24 -9.54 0.15 3.08
N THR A 25 -9.92 -0.83 3.89
CA THR A 25 -9.44 -0.99 5.28
C THR A 25 -9.18 -2.46 5.52
N GLU A 26 -8.06 -2.78 6.15
CA GLU A 26 -7.74 -4.12 6.63
C GLU A 26 -7.14 -4.04 8.03
N ASN A 27 -7.63 -4.90 8.92
CA ASN A 27 -7.04 -5.20 10.21
C ASN A 27 -7.08 -6.73 10.33
N PHE A 28 -5.93 -7.38 10.16
CA PHE A 28 -5.78 -8.82 10.00
C PHE A 28 -6.29 -9.65 11.20
N ASP A 29 -6.73 -9.02 12.29
CA ASP A 29 -7.32 -9.65 13.48
C ASP A 29 -8.49 -10.60 13.17
N ALA A 30 -9.30 -10.28 12.16
CA ALA A 30 -10.41 -11.11 11.73
C ALA A 30 -9.98 -12.38 10.97
N LEU A 31 -8.71 -12.46 10.54
CA LEU A 31 -8.20 -13.58 9.77
C LEU A 31 -7.66 -14.69 10.68
N THR A 32 -7.51 -15.89 10.15
CA THR A 32 -6.95 -17.04 10.86
C THR A 32 -5.44 -17.07 10.66
N ASN A 33 -4.69 -17.44 11.70
CA ASN A 33 -3.23 -17.61 11.59
C ASN A 33 -2.89 -18.70 10.56
N GLY A 34 -1.86 -18.46 9.75
CA GLY A 34 -1.44 -19.33 8.65
C GLY A 34 -1.43 -18.61 7.31
N ASN A 35 -1.47 -19.36 6.21
CA ASN A 35 -1.38 -18.81 4.85
C ASN A 35 -2.50 -17.78 4.59
N LEU A 36 -2.15 -16.60 4.07
CA LEU A 36 -3.12 -15.60 3.61
C LEU A 36 -3.96 -16.13 2.44
N ALA A 37 -3.31 -16.84 1.52
CA ALA A 37 -3.93 -17.55 0.40
C ALA A 37 -3.06 -18.75 0.01
N THR A 38 -3.61 -19.67 -0.80
CA THR A 38 -2.88 -20.85 -1.29
C THR A 38 -2.46 -20.74 -2.75
N ASP A 39 -3.14 -19.90 -3.53
CA ASP A 39 -2.85 -19.70 -4.95
C ASP A 39 -1.88 -18.53 -5.17
N VAL A 40 -0.64 -18.85 -5.55
CA VAL A 40 0.44 -17.88 -5.85
C VAL A 40 0.42 -17.35 -7.27
N THR A 41 -0.57 -17.72 -8.08
CA THR A 41 -0.76 -17.20 -9.44
C THR A 41 -1.60 -15.92 -9.48
N GLY A 42 -2.20 -15.53 -8.35
CA GLY A 42 -3.03 -14.34 -8.24
C GLY A 42 -4.43 -14.48 -8.85
N THR A 43 -4.90 -15.72 -9.09
CA THR A 43 -6.18 -15.98 -9.75
C THR A 43 -7.31 -16.31 -8.78
N THR A 44 -6.98 -17.00 -7.69
CA THR A 44 -7.93 -17.43 -6.66
C THR A 44 -7.67 -16.67 -5.37
N ALA A 45 -8.70 -16.05 -4.82
CA ALA A 45 -8.58 -15.33 -3.56
C ALA A 45 -8.49 -16.30 -2.36
N GLY A 46 -7.71 -15.91 -1.36
CA GLY A 46 -7.64 -16.56 -0.06
C GLY A 46 -8.50 -15.86 0.99
N GLN A 47 -7.97 -15.77 2.21
CA GLN A 47 -8.66 -15.18 3.35
C GLN A 47 -9.08 -13.73 3.06
N ASN A 48 -10.33 -13.39 3.35
CA ASN A 48 -10.89 -12.05 3.18
C ASN A 48 -10.63 -11.44 1.79
N SER A 49 -10.69 -12.26 0.74
CA SER A 49 -10.50 -11.88 -0.66
C SER A 49 -9.10 -11.37 -1.02
N TRP A 50 -8.07 -11.68 -0.22
CA TRP A 50 -6.68 -11.39 -0.57
C TRP A 50 -6.17 -12.34 -1.65
N TYR A 51 -5.49 -11.79 -2.66
CA TYR A 51 -4.72 -12.53 -3.63
C TYR A 51 -3.24 -12.45 -3.27
N ILE A 52 -2.48 -13.48 -3.63
CA ILE A 52 -1.02 -13.48 -3.52
C ILE A 52 -0.40 -13.82 -4.88
N TYR A 53 0.76 -13.25 -5.16
CA TYR A 53 1.45 -13.45 -6.44
C TYR A 53 2.96 -13.57 -6.26
N GLN A 54 3.55 -14.63 -6.86
CA GLN A 54 4.95 -15.07 -6.73
C GLN A 54 5.26 -15.79 -5.41
N GLY A 55 6.36 -16.55 -5.39
CA GLY A 55 6.85 -17.26 -4.20
C GLY A 55 6.04 -18.50 -3.87
N ALA A 56 6.03 -18.86 -2.59
CA ALA A 56 5.21 -19.94 -2.04
C ALA A 56 4.12 -19.37 -1.13
N ALA A 57 3.01 -20.10 -0.93
CA ALA A 57 1.95 -19.69 0.01
C ALA A 57 2.49 -19.46 1.44
N ALA A 58 3.51 -20.23 1.84
CA ALA A 58 4.20 -20.08 3.11
C ALA A 58 4.90 -18.72 3.28
N ASP A 59 5.17 -18.00 2.19
CA ASP A 59 5.79 -16.67 2.23
C ASP A 59 4.80 -15.57 2.67
N TYR A 60 3.51 -15.88 2.76
CA TYR A 60 2.43 -14.94 3.07
C TYR A 60 1.66 -15.43 4.29
N GLN A 61 2.12 -15.06 5.49
CA GLN A 61 1.53 -15.56 6.73
C GLN A 61 0.74 -14.48 7.45
N VAL A 62 -0.47 -14.80 7.86
CA VAL A 62 -1.15 -14.08 8.94
C VAL A 62 -0.62 -14.64 10.25
N THR A 63 -0.02 -13.78 11.07
CA THR A 63 0.54 -14.17 12.36
C THR A 63 0.28 -13.09 13.41
N THR A 64 0.13 -13.50 14.66
CA THR A 64 0.20 -12.57 15.79
C THR A 64 1.64 -12.08 15.96
N ILE A 65 1.87 -10.77 15.85
CA ILE A 65 3.21 -10.19 16.03
C ILE A 65 3.48 -9.98 17.53
N ASP A 66 2.60 -9.26 18.20
CA ASP A 66 2.67 -9.01 19.64
C ASP A 66 1.27 -8.66 20.21
N ALA A 67 1.19 -8.50 21.54
CA ALA A 67 -0.06 -8.23 22.23
C ALA A 67 -0.66 -6.84 21.92
N SER A 68 0.16 -5.86 21.53
CA SER A 68 -0.26 -4.49 21.24
C SER A 68 -0.75 -4.28 19.80
N HIS A 69 -0.29 -5.10 18.85
CA HIS A 69 -0.56 -4.93 17.42
C HIS A 69 -1.39 -6.06 16.79
N GLY A 70 -1.70 -7.11 17.56
CA GLY A 70 -2.61 -8.17 17.12
C GLY A 70 -2.04 -9.02 15.98
N LYS A 71 -2.90 -9.43 15.05
CA LYS A 71 -2.48 -10.17 13.85
C LYS A 71 -2.02 -9.21 12.77
N SER A 72 -1.04 -9.64 11.98
CA SER A 72 -0.53 -8.88 10.84
C SER A 72 -0.09 -9.81 9.72
N LEU A 73 0.08 -9.25 8.53
CA LEU A 73 0.68 -9.94 7.41
C LEU A 73 2.21 -9.92 7.51
N ASN A 74 2.79 -11.10 7.65
CA ASN A 74 4.22 -11.32 7.55
C ASN A 74 4.56 -11.80 6.13
N LEU A 75 5.53 -11.14 5.50
CA LEU A 75 5.99 -11.43 4.14
C LEU A 75 7.44 -11.91 4.17
N THR A 76 7.69 -13.08 3.59
CA THR A 76 9.05 -13.60 3.40
C THR A 76 9.44 -13.43 1.93
N THR A 77 10.35 -12.52 1.64
CA THR A 77 10.84 -12.29 0.27
C THR A 77 11.80 -13.38 -0.19
N GLY A 78 11.96 -13.52 -1.51
CA GLY A 78 13.01 -14.39 -2.05
C GLY A 78 14.42 -13.85 -1.76
N ALA A 79 15.40 -14.74 -1.79
CA ALA A 79 16.82 -14.39 -1.65
C ALA A 79 17.50 -14.25 -3.03
N GLY A 80 18.51 -13.38 -3.11
CA GLY A 80 19.38 -13.25 -4.28
C GLY A 80 19.18 -11.96 -5.08
N ALA A 81 20.05 -11.77 -6.08
CA ALA A 81 19.94 -10.65 -7.00
C ALA A 81 18.73 -10.84 -7.94
N PRO A 82 18.02 -9.76 -8.32
CA PRO A 82 17.06 -9.82 -9.41
C PRO A 82 17.75 -10.37 -10.66
N PRO A 83 17.08 -11.19 -11.48
CA PRO A 83 17.66 -11.65 -12.73
C PRO A 83 17.91 -10.45 -13.66
N ALA A 84 18.95 -10.52 -14.49
CA ALA A 84 19.29 -9.45 -15.44
C ALA A 84 18.18 -9.21 -16.49
N SER A 85 17.36 -10.22 -16.75
CA SER A 85 16.17 -10.15 -17.58
C SER A 85 15.08 -11.09 -17.05
N GLY A 86 13.81 -10.78 -17.34
CA GLY A 86 12.66 -11.58 -16.89
C GLY A 86 12.04 -11.09 -15.58
N ALA A 87 11.05 -11.86 -15.09
CA ALA A 87 10.31 -11.51 -13.88
C ALA A 87 11.18 -11.69 -12.63
N ASN A 88 11.25 -10.66 -11.78
CA ASN A 88 11.90 -10.77 -10.48
C ASN A 88 11.04 -11.62 -9.54
N THR A 89 11.40 -12.90 -9.39
CA THR A 89 10.73 -13.86 -8.50
C THR A 89 11.02 -13.62 -7.02
N ASN A 90 11.84 -12.62 -6.65
CA ASN A 90 12.09 -12.27 -5.26
C ASN A 90 11.02 -11.36 -4.67
N ASN A 91 10.25 -10.68 -5.53
CA ASN A 91 9.13 -9.86 -5.10
C ASN A 91 8.00 -10.72 -4.54
N ARG A 92 7.27 -10.16 -3.58
CA ARG A 92 6.08 -10.77 -2.98
C ARG A 92 4.97 -9.74 -3.02
N TYR A 93 3.82 -10.14 -3.54
CA TYR A 93 2.66 -9.26 -3.64
C TYR A 93 1.48 -9.93 -2.95
N ALA A 94 0.93 -9.26 -1.95
CA ALA A 94 -0.41 -9.50 -1.47
C ALA A 94 -1.26 -8.30 -1.91
N TYR A 95 -2.42 -8.54 -2.52
CA TYR A 95 -3.28 -7.46 -2.99
C TYR A 95 -4.77 -7.79 -2.88
N LYS A 96 -5.58 -6.74 -2.81
CA LYS A 96 -7.04 -6.80 -2.93
C LYS A 96 -7.47 -5.89 -4.05
N THR A 97 -8.49 -6.32 -4.79
CA THR A 97 -9.15 -5.48 -5.78
C THR A 97 -9.99 -4.44 -5.07
N ILE A 98 -9.92 -3.21 -5.57
CA ILE A 98 -10.71 -2.09 -5.09
C ILE A 98 -11.88 -1.91 -6.05
N SER A 99 -13.10 -1.86 -5.53
CA SER A 99 -14.32 -1.69 -6.32
C SER A 99 -14.78 -0.23 -6.42
N THR A 100 -14.14 0.69 -5.69
CA THR A 100 -14.49 2.10 -5.71
C THR A 100 -14.11 2.75 -7.04
N THR A 101 -15.11 3.24 -7.77
CA THR A 101 -14.90 4.08 -8.96
C THR A 101 -14.65 5.52 -8.54
N ALA A 102 -13.46 6.04 -8.80
CA ALA A 102 -13.17 7.46 -8.61
C ALA A 102 -14.06 8.30 -9.55
N ASN A 103 -14.66 9.37 -9.01
CA ASN A 103 -15.34 10.39 -9.82
C ASN A 103 -14.52 11.69 -9.85
N ALA A 104 -14.97 12.68 -10.61
CA ALA A 104 -14.25 13.95 -10.81
C ALA A 104 -14.00 14.78 -9.52
N SER A 105 -14.67 14.44 -8.41
CA SER A 105 -14.43 15.05 -7.10
C SER A 105 -13.42 14.28 -6.22
N ASN A 106 -13.05 13.05 -6.61
CA ASN A 106 -12.09 12.21 -5.89
C ASN A 106 -10.65 12.43 -6.39
N ASN A 107 -10.11 13.61 -6.12
CA ASN A 107 -8.79 14.00 -6.59
C ASN A 107 -7.65 13.63 -5.64
N LEU A 108 -7.97 13.08 -4.46
CA LEU A 108 -7.00 12.74 -3.42
C LEU A 108 -7.25 11.33 -2.89
N VAL A 109 -6.19 10.54 -2.82
CA VAL A 109 -6.17 9.26 -2.11
C VAL A 109 -5.20 9.37 -0.93
N ARG A 110 -5.66 8.92 0.23
CA ARG A 110 -4.82 8.78 1.42
C ARG A 110 -4.71 7.31 1.76
N ALA A 111 -3.49 6.87 2.02
CA ALA A 111 -3.23 5.54 2.58
C ALA A 111 -2.46 5.68 3.89
N LYS A 112 -2.73 4.77 4.81
CA LYS A 112 -1.96 4.56 6.04
C LYS A 112 -1.58 3.09 6.08
N MET A 113 -0.34 2.81 6.42
CA MET A 113 0.15 1.46 6.72
C MET A 113 0.92 1.56 8.02
N ASP A 114 0.61 0.68 8.95
CA ASP A 114 1.45 0.46 10.13
C ASP A 114 2.39 -0.70 9.80
N ILE A 115 3.68 -0.52 10.07
CA ILE A 115 4.72 -1.46 9.68
C ILE A 115 5.71 -1.69 10.80
N TYR A 116 5.91 -2.96 11.15
CA TYR A 116 7.03 -3.35 11.98
C TYR A 116 8.28 -3.50 11.12
N THR A 117 9.31 -2.70 11.35
CA THR A 117 10.54 -2.73 10.55
C THR A 117 11.37 -4.00 10.80
N GLY A 118 11.10 -4.74 11.88
CA GLY A 118 11.75 -6.02 12.17
C GLY A 118 13.28 -5.98 12.20
N ALA A 119 13.90 -7.15 12.25
CA ALA A 119 15.36 -7.28 12.37
C ALA A 119 16.10 -7.30 11.02
N ALA A 120 15.41 -7.11 9.89
CA ALA A 120 16.00 -7.25 8.57
C ALA A 120 17.04 -6.13 8.29
N THR A 121 18.24 -6.54 7.89
CA THR A 121 19.40 -5.66 7.62
C THR A 121 19.90 -5.72 6.17
N GLY A 122 19.22 -6.49 5.32
CA GLY A 122 19.59 -6.68 3.91
C GLY A 122 19.07 -5.59 2.97
N LYS A 123 19.30 -5.81 1.67
CA LYS A 123 18.75 -4.98 0.60
C LYS A 123 17.34 -5.44 0.28
N GLY A 124 16.36 -4.60 0.55
CA GLY A 124 14.96 -4.92 0.32
C GLY A 124 14.07 -3.73 0.61
N ARG A 125 12.83 -3.81 0.13
CA ARG A 125 11.80 -2.82 0.39
C ARG A 125 10.48 -3.51 0.71
N VAL A 126 9.72 -2.88 1.57
CA VAL A 126 8.37 -3.29 1.97
C VAL A 126 7.48 -2.07 1.96
N GLY A 127 6.23 -2.22 1.55
CA GLY A 127 5.35 -1.08 1.43
C GLY A 127 4.02 -1.40 0.80
N ILE A 128 3.27 -0.34 0.56
CA ILE A 128 1.98 -0.38 -0.12
C ILE A 128 2.03 0.48 -1.38
N GLN A 129 1.35 0.01 -2.41
CA GLN A 129 1.24 0.73 -3.67
C GLN A 129 -0.15 0.53 -4.25
N LEU A 130 -0.74 1.64 -4.71
CA LEU A 130 -1.99 1.64 -5.44
C LEU A 130 -1.69 1.55 -6.94
N TYR A 131 -2.39 0.63 -7.60
CA TYR A 131 -2.30 0.41 -9.03
C TYR A 131 -3.66 0.67 -9.70
N SER A 132 -3.62 1.23 -10.90
CA SER A 132 -4.69 1.06 -11.88
C SER A 132 -4.50 -0.26 -12.62
N SER A 133 -5.41 -0.58 -13.55
CA SER A 133 -5.26 -1.74 -14.43
C SER A 133 -4.05 -1.67 -15.36
N THR A 134 -3.39 -0.51 -15.50
CA THR A 134 -2.30 -0.30 -16.46
C THR A 134 -1.02 0.25 -15.85
N ALA A 135 -1.05 0.81 -14.64
CA ALA A 135 0.15 1.35 -14.00
C ALA A 135 0.00 1.63 -12.51
N ALA A 136 1.14 1.87 -11.85
CA ALA A 136 1.16 2.46 -10.52
C ALA A 136 0.55 3.88 -10.52
N ILE A 137 -0.21 4.19 -9.48
CA ILE A 137 -0.71 5.53 -9.17
C ILE A 137 0.24 6.18 -8.16
N GLY A 138 0.45 5.51 -7.02
CA GLY A 138 1.38 5.97 -6.00
C GLY A 138 1.54 4.96 -4.87
N GLY A 139 2.56 5.14 -4.04
CA GLY A 139 2.86 4.21 -2.96
C GLY A 139 3.83 4.80 -1.94
N ILE A 140 4.06 4.05 -0.87
CA ILE A 140 5.01 4.35 0.19
C ILE A 140 5.77 3.06 0.49
N VAL A 141 7.09 3.15 0.57
CA VAL A 141 7.97 2.01 0.85
C VAL A 141 8.98 2.36 1.93
N TYR A 142 9.21 1.42 2.85
CA TYR A 142 10.35 1.41 3.75
C TYR A 142 11.49 0.62 3.12
N ASP A 143 12.70 1.17 3.15
CA ASP A 143 13.90 0.56 2.59
C ASP A 143 14.81 0.06 3.72
N TYR A 144 15.09 -1.24 3.72
CA TYR A 144 15.84 -1.90 4.78
C TYR A 144 17.34 -1.56 4.78
N GLU A 145 17.91 -1.13 3.65
CA GLU A 145 19.33 -0.78 3.56
C GLU A 145 19.56 0.62 4.16
N THR A 146 18.74 1.58 3.75
CA THR A 146 18.87 2.98 4.15
C THR A 146 18.13 3.33 5.43
N LYS A 147 17.19 2.47 5.87
CA LYS A 147 16.30 2.69 7.02
C LYS A 147 15.38 3.90 6.84
N LYS A 148 15.03 4.23 5.59
CA LYS A 148 14.22 5.41 5.23
C LYS A 148 12.91 5.03 4.58
N VAL A 149 11.94 5.95 4.67
CA VAL A 149 10.66 5.86 3.97
C VAL A 149 10.71 6.72 2.70
N TYR A 150 10.28 6.14 1.60
CA TYR A 150 10.21 6.78 0.30
C TYR A 150 8.80 6.73 -0.26
N GLY A 151 8.46 7.75 -1.05
CA GLY A 151 7.27 7.78 -1.87
C GLY A 151 7.54 7.09 -3.19
N GLN A 152 6.49 6.56 -3.79
CA GLN A 152 6.52 6.10 -5.16
C GLN A 152 5.43 6.82 -5.93
N ALA A 153 5.77 7.33 -7.11
CA ALA A 153 4.80 7.96 -7.99
C ALA A 153 5.10 7.61 -9.43
N ARG A 154 4.05 7.45 -10.23
CA ARG A 154 4.23 7.46 -11.68
C ARG A 154 4.45 8.91 -12.12
N VAL A 155 5.54 9.14 -12.82
CA VAL A 155 5.87 10.45 -13.39
C VAL A 155 5.99 10.34 -14.90
N SER A 156 5.71 11.45 -15.57
CA SER A 156 6.06 11.67 -16.98
C SER A 156 7.19 12.68 -17.01
N VAL A 157 8.27 12.37 -17.71
CA VAL A 157 9.40 13.29 -17.84
C VAL A 157 9.01 14.42 -18.80
N VAL A 158 9.03 15.68 -18.34
CA VAL A 158 8.60 16.83 -19.16
C VAL A 158 9.43 16.95 -20.45
N ALA A 159 10.73 16.67 -20.38
CA ALA A 159 11.63 16.72 -21.52
C ALA A 159 11.44 15.55 -22.52
N ASP A 160 10.80 14.46 -22.08
CA ASP A 160 10.47 13.30 -22.92
C ASP A 160 9.20 12.62 -22.38
N PRO A 161 8.01 13.06 -22.80
CA PRO A 161 6.75 12.58 -22.25
C PRO A 161 6.45 11.12 -22.60
N THR A 162 7.26 10.49 -23.47
CA THR A 162 7.17 9.05 -23.74
C THR A 162 7.82 8.22 -22.63
N GLN A 163 8.72 8.82 -21.84
CA GLN A 163 9.25 8.21 -20.62
C GLN A 163 8.26 8.38 -19.47
N THR A 164 7.45 7.35 -19.27
CA THR A 164 6.62 7.20 -18.07
C THR A 164 7.11 6.03 -17.24
N GLY A 165 7.26 6.25 -15.93
CA GLY A 165 7.76 5.22 -15.03
C GLY A 165 7.44 5.52 -13.58
N THR A 166 7.56 4.50 -12.73
CA THR A 166 7.48 4.69 -11.28
C THR A 166 8.84 5.10 -10.76
N LEU A 167 8.93 6.32 -10.21
CA LEU A 167 10.13 6.79 -9.54
C LEU A 167 9.96 6.76 -8.03
N THR A 168 11.09 6.60 -7.33
CA THR A 168 11.19 6.73 -5.89
C THR A 168 11.45 8.19 -5.54
N LEU A 169 10.64 8.75 -4.64
CA LEU A 169 10.70 10.13 -4.17
C LEU A 169 11.13 10.14 -2.70
N THR A 170 12.00 11.08 -2.33
CA THR A 170 12.35 11.27 -0.92
C THR A 170 11.23 12.04 -0.23
N LEU A 171 10.63 11.46 0.81
CA LEU A 171 9.53 12.09 1.58
C LEU A 171 10.02 12.83 2.83
N GLY A 172 11.26 12.58 3.25
CA GLY A 172 11.83 13.12 4.49
C GLY A 172 13.29 12.73 4.66
N THR A 173 13.87 13.08 5.82
CA THR A 173 15.27 12.80 6.16
C THR A 173 15.42 11.78 7.29
N GLU A 174 14.30 11.43 7.91
CA GLU A 174 14.17 10.59 9.09
C GLU A 174 14.61 9.15 8.79
N THR A 175 15.23 8.53 9.80
CA THR A 175 15.64 7.13 9.77
C THR A 175 14.87 6.35 10.82
N PHE A 176 14.26 5.25 10.44
CA PHE A 176 13.49 4.35 11.30
C PHE A 176 14.31 3.07 11.50
N PRO A 177 14.96 2.89 12.66
CA PRO A 177 15.86 1.77 12.90
C PRO A 177 15.14 0.42 12.81
N ALA A 178 15.91 -0.66 12.78
CA ALA A 178 15.37 -2.00 12.90
C ALA A 178 14.59 -2.17 14.22
N ASN A 179 13.56 -3.01 14.20
CA ASN A 179 12.68 -3.29 15.33
C ASN A 179 11.91 -2.06 15.85
N SER A 180 11.43 -1.22 14.94
CA SER A 180 10.57 -0.07 15.21
C SER A 180 9.18 -0.25 14.60
N TRP A 181 8.24 0.54 15.10
CA TRP A 181 6.90 0.74 14.55
C TRP A 181 6.80 2.14 13.93
#